data_AF-A0A662Q157-F1
#
_entry.id   AF-A0A662Q157-F1
#
_cell.length_a   1.000
_cell.length_b   1.000
_cell.length_c   1.000
_cell.angle_alpha   90.00
_cell.angle_beta   90.00
_cell.angle_gamma   90.00
#
_symmetry.space_group_name_H-M   'P 1'
#
loop_
_entity.id
_entity.type
_entity.pdbx_description
1 polymer ?
#
loop_
_entity_poly.entity_id
_entity_poly.type
_entity_poly.pdbx_seq_one_letter_code
_entity_poly.pdbx_strand_id
1 'polypeptide(L)'
;DTPEIIVPHDNWVREVTRESEEEATIGLFDLLKAALRQRPNYIIVGEIRGREASVAFQAMQTGTPVLATFHAGSVSKLIQRLTGSPIEIPKTYIDVLNCAVIQSAVRLPRTGTFERRVLSVNEIMGYDPVEERFSYIELFSWQPAEDAHEFRGEGSSHLLENRIAVMKGLPRSDLRKIYWELELRASFLSRLVEHRVFDYNLVWKTIKQAYNLGVGPVLKQIEEGEKPWESD
;
A
#
# COMPACT_ATOMS: atom_id res chain seq x y z
N ASP A 1 -0.81 -3.94 -19.52
CA ASP A 1 -1.53 -3.14 -20.52
C ASP A 1 -0.76 -1.89 -20.89
N THR A 2 -0.45 -1.03 -19.92
CA THR A 2 0.35 0.19 -20.18
C THR A 2 1.56 0.29 -19.24
N PRO A 3 2.77 0.61 -19.75
CA PRO A 3 3.98 0.74 -18.93
C PRO A 3 4.02 2.07 -18.14
N GLU A 4 3.28 2.15 -17.02
CA GLU A 4 3.14 3.40 -16.22
C GLU A 4 4.07 3.48 -15.01
N ILE A 5 4.32 2.35 -14.33
CA ILE A 5 5.10 2.31 -13.10
C ILE A 5 6.59 2.42 -13.42
N ILE A 6 7.27 3.28 -12.65
CA ILE A 6 8.73 3.41 -12.57
C ILE A 6 9.10 3.13 -11.12
N VAL A 7 9.99 2.16 -10.91
CA VAL A 7 10.54 1.87 -9.58
C VAL A 7 12.01 2.29 -9.53
N PRO A 8 12.53 2.66 -8.35
CA PRO A 8 13.91 3.13 -8.22
C PRO A 8 14.89 1.99 -7.85
N HIS A 9 14.39 0.75 -7.79
CA HIS A 9 15.18 -0.42 -7.39
C HIS A 9 15.95 -0.95 -8.61
N ASP A 10 17.23 -1.26 -8.40
CA ASP A 10 18.10 -1.80 -9.46
C ASP A 10 17.63 -3.19 -9.94
N ASN A 11 17.23 -4.06 -9.00
CA ASN A 11 16.72 -5.38 -9.30
C ASN A 11 15.22 -5.34 -9.61
N TRP A 12 14.89 -4.89 -10.82
CA TRP A 12 13.53 -4.75 -11.30
C TRP A 12 13.32 -5.51 -12.61
N VAL A 13 12.41 -6.49 -12.59
CA VAL A 13 11.88 -7.13 -13.80
C VAL A 13 10.58 -6.41 -14.18
N ARG A 14 10.54 -5.89 -15.41
CA ARG A 14 9.38 -5.21 -15.96
C ARG A 14 8.73 -6.05 -17.04
N GLU A 15 7.51 -6.49 -16.79
CA GLU A 15 6.70 -7.26 -17.73
C GLU A 15 5.51 -6.43 -18.23
N VAL A 16 5.17 -6.58 -19.51
CA VAL A 16 4.04 -5.92 -20.16
C VAL A 16 3.22 -6.94 -20.92
N THR A 17 1.90 -6.74 -20.94
CA THR A 17 0.99 -7.59 -21.70
C THR A 17 1.19 -7.37 -23.20
N ARG A 18 0.76 -8.35 -23.98
CA ARG A 18 0.84 -8.31 -25.43
C ARG A 18 -0.44 -8.86 -26.02
N GLU A 19 -1.17 -8.02 -26.74
CA GLU A 19 -2.26 -8.45 -27.60
C GLU A 19 -1.70 -8.64 -29.01
N SER A 20 -1.94 -9.82 -29.61
CA SER A 20 -1.48 -10.15 -30.96
C SER A 20 -2.43 -11.15 -31.61
N GLU A 21 -2.70 -10.93 -32.90
CA GLU A 21 -3.47 -11.86 -33.74
C GLU A 21 -2.58 -12.93 -34.41
N GLU A 22 -1.30 -12.60 -34.64
CA GLU A 22 -0.34 -13.47 -35.34
C GLU A 22 0.52 -14.29 -34.36
N GLU A 23 0.78 -13.76 -33.16
CA GLU A 23 1.52 -14.44 -32.10
C GLU A 23 0.62 -14.75 -30.89
N ALA A 24 1.17 -15.50 -29.91
CA ALA A 24 0.47 -15.75 -28.66
C ALA A 24 0.17 -14.43 -27.92
N THR A 25 -1.10 -14.20 -27.62
CA THR A 25 -1.55 -13.16 -26.69
C THR A 25 -1.10 -13.51 -25.27
N ILE A 26 -0.54 -12.53 -24.56
CA ILE A 26 -0.02 -12.65 -23.21
C ILE A 26 -0.77 -11.66 -22.32
N GLY A 27 -1.62 -12.18 -21.44
CA GLY A 27 -2.37 -11.37 -20.48
C GLY A 27 -1.69 -11.27 -19.12
N LEU A 28 -2.23 -10.42 -18.22
CA LEU A 28 -1.73 -10.27 -16.86
C LEU A 28 -1.70 -11.60 -16.08
N PHE A 29 -2.67 -12.47 -16.35
CA PHE A 29 -2.74 -13.81 -15.76
C PHE A 29 -1.49 -14.65 -16.09
N ASP A 30 -1.00 -14.57 -17.32
CA ASP A 30 0.15 -15.35 -17.79
C ASP A 30 1.45 -14.80 -17.19
N LEU A 31 1.59 -13.47 -17.18
CA LEU A 31 2.73 -12.77 -16.56
C LEU A 31 2.81 -13.05 -15.06
N LEU A 32 1.71 -12.94 -14.34
CA LEU A 32 1.68 -13.22 -12.89
C LEU A 32 2.07 -14.67 -12.57
N LYS A 33 1.65 -15.62 -13.40
CA LYS A 33 2.07 -17.03 -13.25
C LYS A 33 3.57 -17.20 -13.49
N ALA A 34 4.13 -16.49 -14.47
CA ALA A 34 5.56 -16.50 -14.74
C ALA A 34 6.36 -15.87 -13.59
N ALA A 35 5.90 -14.71 -13.09
CA ALA A 35 6.51 -13.98 -11.99
C ALA A 35 6.63 -14.84 -10.72
N LEU A 36 5.66 -15.68 -10.40
CA LEU A 36 5.73 -16.61 -9.25
C LEU A 36 6.94 -17.56 -9.29
N ARG A 37 7.49 -17.85 -10.48
CA ARG A 37 8.68 -18.70 -10.63
C ARG A 37 9.99 -17.91 -10.53
N GLN A 38 9.92 -16.59 -10.55
CA GLN A 38 11.09 -15.71 -10.47
C GLN A 38 11.50 -15.40 -9.03
N ARG A 39 10.77 -15.90 -8.03
CA ARG A 39 10.98 -15.64 -6.59
C ARG A 39 11.05 -14.13 -6.26
N PRO A 40 10.07 -13.32 -6.67
CA PRO A 40 10.08 -11.88 -6.43
C PRO A 40 9.92 -11.57 -4.94
N ASN A 41 10.54 -10.48 -4.48
CA ASN A 41 10.29 -9.95 -3.14
C ASN A 41 8.99 -9.16 -3.05
N TYR A 42 8.58 -8.54 -4.16
CA TYR A 42 7.31 -7.82 -4.31
C TYR A 42 6.82 -8.01 -5.74
N ILE A 43 5.50 -8.13 -5.90
CA ILE A 43 4.84 -8.05 -7.20
C ILE A 43 4.00 -6.78 -7.21
N ILE A 44 4.13 -5.96 -8.26
CA ILE A 44 3.28 -4.79 -8.47
C ILE A 44 2.49 -5.01 -9.75
N VAL A 45 1.17 -5.13 -9.59
CA VAL A 45 0.23 -5.26 -10.71
C VAL A 45 -0.33 -3.87 -11.01
N GLY A 46 -0.31 -3.45 -12.28
CA GLY A 46 -0.85 -2.14 -12.68
C GLY A 46 -2.29 -1.97 -12.20
N GLU A 47 -3.21 -2.76 -12.73
CA GLU A 47 -4.60 -2.80 -12.28
C GLU A 47 -5.12 -4.24 -12.37
N ILE A 48 -5.83 -4.70 -11.35
CA ILE A 48 -6.56 -5.97 -11.37
C ILE A 48 -8.02 -5.71 -11.79
N ARG A 49 -8.48 -6.44 -12.81
CA ARG A 49 -9.81 -6.32 -13.43
C ARG A 49 -10.54 -7.66 -13.54
N GLY A 50 -9.84 -8.80 -13.51
CA GLY A 50 -10.39 -10.12 -13.78
C GLY A 50 -9.62 -11.26 -13.13
N ARG A 51 -9.56 -12.40 -13.84
CA ARG A 51 -9.08 -13.69 -13.34
C ARG A 51 -7.64 -13.67 -12.80
N GLU A 52 -6.82 -12.71 -13.21
CA GLU A 52 -5.46 -12.51 -12.72
C GLU A 52 -5.41 -12.23 -11.21
N ALA A 53 -6.50 -11.74 -10.60
CA ALA A 53 -6.57 -11.60 -9.16
C ALA A 53 -6.37 -12.94 -8.44
N SER A 54 -6.84 -14.05 -9.00
CA SER A 54 -6.65 -15.39 -8.39
C SER A 54 -5.16 -15.72 -8.21
N VAL A 55 -4.34 -15.35 -9.19
CA VAL A 55 -2.88 -15.56 -9.16
C VAL A 55 -2.23 -14.57 -8.19
N ALA A 56 -2.70 -13.33 -8.13
CA ALA A 56 -2.24 -12.35 -7.14
C ALA A 56 -2.52 -12.81 -5.70
N PHE A 57 -3.73 -13.30 -5.41
CA PHE A 57 -4.08 -13.85 -4.09
C PHE A 57 -3.28 -15.13 -3.78
N GLN A 58 -3.03 -15.98 -4.77
CA GLN A 58 -2.13 -17.13 -4.61
C GLN A 58 -0.70 -16.70 -4.28
N ALA A 59 -0.19 -15.62 -4.90
CA ALA A 59 1.12 -15.05 -4.59
C ALA A 59 1.19 -14.60 -3.12
N MET A 60 0.17 -13.85 -2.67
CA MET A 60 0.09 -13.39 -1.28
C MET A 60 0.05 -14.57 -0.30
N GLN A 61 -0.74 -15.61 -0.61
CA GLN A 61 -0.87 -16.79 0.25
C GLN A 61 0.42 -17.62 0.35
N THR A 62 1.26 -17.58 -0.70
CA THR A 62 2.59 -18.21 -0.70
C THR A 62 3.68 -17.31 -0.10
N GLY A 63 3.30 -16.16 0.47
CA GLY A 63 4.20 -15.26 1.18
C GLY A 63 4.88 -14.21 0.31
N THR A 64 4.42 -14.01 -0.93
CA THR A 64 4.91 -12.94 -1.81
C THR A 64 4.02 -11.70 -1.65
N PRO A 65 4.53 -10.58 -1.10
CA PRO A 65 3.79 -9.32 -1.05
C PRO A 65 3.36 -8.84 -2.44
N VAL A 66 2.10 -8.38 -2.55
CA VAL A 66 1.53 -7.86 -3.79
C VAL A 66 0.93 -6.49 -3.57
N LEU A 67 1.20 -5.56 -4.49
CA LEU A 67 0.54 -4.27 -4.60
C LEU A 67 -0.22 -4.22 -5.93
N ALA A 68 -1.43 -3.67 -5.91
CA ALA A 68 -2.21 -3.49 -7.13
C ALA A 68 -3.13 -2.27 -7.02
N THR A 69 -3.45 -1.64 -8.16
CA THR A 69 -4.62 -0.76 -8.20
C THR A 69 -5.89 -1.56 -8.51
N PHE A 70 -7.02 -1.06 -8.04
CA PHE A 70 -8.31 -1.71 -8.23
C PHE A 70 -9.40 -0.64 -8.29
N HIS A 71 -10.31 -0.75 -9.25
CA HIS A 71 -11.42 0.20 -9.36
C HIS A 71 -12.54 -0.13 -8.36
N ALA A 72 -12.53 0.52 -7.20
CA ALA A 72 -13.59 0.41 -6.21
C ALA A 72 -13.76 1.71 -5.42
N GLY A 73 -15.02 2.13 -5.21
CA GLY A 73 -15.33 3.35 -4.46
C GLY A 73 -15.39 3.18 -2.94
N SER A 74 -15.31 1.94 -2.44
CA SER A 74 -15.28 1.60 -1.01
C SER A 74 -14.72 0.20 -0.81
N VAL A 75 -14.34 -0.14 0.43
CA VAL A 75 -13.89 -1.50 0.78
C VAL A 75 -14.98 -2.53 0.52
N SER A 76 -16.25 -2.24 0.84
CA SER A 76 -17.35 -3.16 0.57
C SER A 76 -17.49 -3.47 -0.93
N LYS A 77 -17.37 -2.44 -1.79
CA LYS A 77 -17.40 -2.63 -3.25
C LYS A 77 -16.18 -3.38 -3.76
N LEU A 78 -15.00 -3.13 -3.19
CA LEU A 78 -13.77 -3.86 -3.49
C LEU A 78 -13.98 -5.36 -3.22
N ILE A 79 -14.43 -5.72 -2.02
CA ILE A 79 -14.66 -7.12 -1.62
C ILE A 79 -15.76 -7.75 -2.49
N GLN A 80 -16.86 -7.05 -2.76
CA GLN A 80 -17.91 -7.55 -3.65
C GLN A 80 -17.37 -7.88 -5.05
N ARG A 81 -16.51 -7.02 -5.61
CA ARG A 81 -15.91 -7.27 -6.92
C ARG A 81 -14.88 -8.39 -6.90
N LEU A 82 -14.07 -8.49 -5.84
CA LEU A 82 -13.09 -9.57 -5.68
C LEU A 82 -13.76 -10.94 -5.56
N THR A 83 -14.88 -11.02 -4.84
CA THR A 83 -15.58 -12.28 -4.58
C THR A 83 -16.61 -12.63 -5.64
N GLY A 84 -17.05 -11.65 -6.44
CA GLY A 84 -17.97 -11.83 -7.55
C GLY A 84 -17.28 -12.15 -8.88
N SER A 85 -18.07 -12.54 -9.87
CA SER A 85 -17.62 -12.72 -11.25
C SER A 85 -17.14 -11.38 -11.85
N PRO A 86 -16.04 -11.35 -12.64
CA PRO A 86 -15.27 -12.49 -13.16
C PRO A 86 -14.04 -12.90 -12.31
N ILE A 87 -13.94 -12.44 -11.06
CA ILE A 87 -12.75 -12.66 -10.23
C ILE A 87 -12.87 -13.90 -9.35
N GLU A 88 -13.96 -14.00 -8.59
CA GLU A 88 -14.33 -15.19 -7.81
C GLU A 88 -13.32 -15.63 -6.73
N ILE A 89 -12.68 -14.69 -6.03
CA ILE A 89 -11.90 -15.02 -4.84
C ILE A 89 -12.84 -15.59 -3.76
N PRO A 90 -12.54 -16.77 -3.18
CA PRO A 90 -13.34 -17.29 -2.07
C PRO A 90 -13.36 -16.32 -0.90
N LYS A 91 -14.54 -16.07 -0.32
CA LYS A 91 -14.73 -15.08 0.76
C LYS A 91 -13.79 -15.30 1.96
N THR A 92 -13.49 -16.55 2.27
CA THR A 92 -12.62 -16.97 3.37
C THR A 92 -11.13 -16.68 3.13
N TYR A 93 -10.73 -16.22 1.94
CA TYR A 93 -9.35 -15.90 1.58
C TYR A 93 -9.11 -14.39 1.44
N ILE A 94 -10.12 -13.57 1.72
CA ILE A 94 -10.04 -12.11 1.56
C ILE A 94 -9.11 -11.45 2.58
N ASP A 95 -8.93 -12.05 3.75
CA ASP A 95 -8.02 -11.61 4.82
C ASP A 95 -6.52 -11.66 4.44
N VAL A 96 -6.19 -12.38 3.36
CA VAL A 96 -4.85 -12.37 2.77
C VAL A 96 -4.47 -10.98 2.24
N LEU A 97 -5.45 -10.19 1.76
CA LEU A 97 -5.26 -8.78 1.45
C LEU A 97 -5.24 -7.99 2.76
N ASN A 98 -4.12 -7.35 3.12
CA ASN A 98 -4.01 -6.72 4.45
C ASN A 98 -4.58 -5.30 4.52
N CYS A 99 -4.39 -4.51 3.46
CA CYS A 99 -4.69 -3.08 3.47
C CYS A 99 -5.37 -2.64 2.16
N ALA A 100 -6.39 -1.79 2.27
CA ALA A 100 -7.07 -1.15 1.15
C ALA A 100 -7.10 0.37 1.35
N VAL A 101 -6.51 1.10 0.40
CA VAL A 101 -6.51 2.57 0.35
C VAL A 101 -7.55 3.01 -0.67
N ILE A 102 -8.56 3.76 -0.22
CA ILE A 102 -9.60 4.30 -1.09
C ILE A 102 -9.22 5.71 -1.47
N GLN A 103 -9.06 5.99 -2.76
CA GLN A 103 -8.72 7.30 -3.29
C GLN A 103 -9.79 7.78 -4.26
N SER A 104 -10.10 9.07 -4.24
CA SER A 104 -11.04 9.68 -5.19
C SER A 104 -10.63 11.10 -5.59
N ALA A 105 -11.13 11.54 -6.74
CA ALA A 105 -11.17 12.96 -7.08
C ALA A 105 -12.40 13.58 -6.41
N VAL A 106 -12.16 14.53 -5.51
CA VAL A 106 -13.19 15.23 -4.73
C VAL A 106 -13.22 16.69 -5.13
N ARG A 107 -14.40 17.30 -5.07
CA ARG A 107 -14.54 18.74 -5.26
C ARG A 107 -14.38 19.42 -3.91
N LEU A 108 -13.31 20.19 -3.72
CA LEU A 108 -13.07 20.85 -2.46
C LEU A 108 -14.02 22.04 -2.26
N PRO A 109 -14.62 22.20 -1.07
CA PRO A 109 -15.50 23.34 -0.79
C PRO A 109 -14.78 24.69 -0.89
N ARG A 110 -13.51 24.76 -0.46
CA ARG A 110 -12.73 26.01 -0.43
C ARG A 110 -12.32 26.53 -1.80
N THR A 111 -11.81 25.66 -2.66
CA THR A 111 -11.24 26.04 -3.96
C THR A 111 -12.26 25.84 -5.10
N GLY A 112 -13.28 25.01 -4.90
CA GLY A 112 -14.26 24.63 -5.92
C GLY A 112 -13.69 23.74 -7.03
N THR A 113 -12.41 23.41 -6.98
CA THR A 113 -11.68 22.57 -7.96
C THR A 113 -11.72 21.10 -7.57
N PHE A 114 -11.48 20.24 -8.55
CA PHE A 114 -11.28 18.82 -8.30
C PHE A 114 -9.83 18.57 -7.89
N GLU A 115 -9.65 17.93 -6.73
CA GLU A 115 -8.37 17.47 -6.23
C GLU A 115 -8.45 16.00 -5.81
N ARG A 116 -7.31 15.32 -5.76
CA ARG A 116 -7.26 13.93 -5.30
C ARG A 116 -7.06 13.89 -3.79
N ARG A 117 -7.84 13.05 -3.11
CA ARG A 117 -7.70 12.75 -1.68
C ARG A 117 -7.80 11.24 -1.46
N VAL A 118 -6.97 10.74 -0.57
CA VAL A 118 -7.21 9.43 0.06
C VAL A 118 -8.40 9.62 0.98
N LEU A 119 -9.51 8.94 0.70
CA LEU A 119 -10.74 9.02 1.48
C LEU A 119 -10.64 8.19 2.76
N SER A 120 -10.07 6.99 2.64
CA SER A 120 -9.79 6.15 3.80
C SER A 120 -8.68 5.14 3.58
N VAL A 121 -8.06 4.73 4.68
CA VAL A 121 -7.09 3.62 4.75
C VAL A 121 -7.67 2.56 5.68
N ASN A 122 -7.77 1.33 5.19
CA ASN A 122 -8.55 0.28 5.83
C ASN A 122 -7.72 -1.00 5.98
N GLU A 123 -7.75 -1.61 7.16
CA GLU A 123 -7.23 -2.96 7.39
C GLU A 123 -8.33 -3.98 7.16
N ILE A 124 -8.08 -4.98 6.32
CA ILE A 124 -9.04 -6.05 6.08
C ILE A 124 -8.83 -7.12 7.15
N MET A 125 -9.90 -7.44 7.90
CA MET A 125 -9.84 -8.42 8.99
C MET A 125 -10.27 -9.81 8.54
N GLY A 126 -11.21 -9.89 7.59
CA GLY A 126 -11.64 -11.14 6.99
C GLY A 126 -13.16 -11.27 6.85
N TYR A 127 -13.62 -12.51 6.79
CA TYR A 127 -15.02 -12.89 6.59
C TYR A 127 -15.52 -13.77 7.74
N ASP A 128 -16.63 -13.39 8.35
CA ASP A 128 -17.34 -14.20 9.33
C ASP A 128 -18.39 -15.06 8.60
N PRO A 129 -18.25 -16.41 8.58
CA PRO A 129 -19.18 -17.29 7.89
C PRO A 129 -20.51 -17.48 8.65
N VAL A 130 -20.57 -17.19 9.96
CA VAL A 130 -21.79 -17.31 10.76
C VAL A 130 -22.69 -16.10 10.52
N GLU A 131 -22.10 -14.91 10.56
CA GLU A 131 -22.79 -13.63 10.36
C GLU A 131 -22.86 -13.20 8.89
N GLU A 132 -22.27 -14.00 8.00
CA GLU A 132 -22.11 -13.77 6.56
C GLU A 132 -21.58 -12.37 6.21
N ARG A 133 -20.72 -11.79 7.05
CA ARG A 133 -20.26 -10.41 6.90
C ARG A 133 -18.75 -10.31 6.81
N PHE A 134 -18.28 -9.31 6.06
CA PHE A 134 -16.87 -8.93 6.04
C PHE A 134 -16.59 -7.91 7.13
N SER A 135 -15.42 -8.02 7.75
CA SER A 135 -14.92 -7.06 8.74
C SER A 135 -13.65 -6.39 8.23
N TYR A 136 -13.59 -5.08 8.44
CA TYR A 136 -12.43 -4.24 8.21
C TYR A 136 -12.41 -3.10 9.23
N ILE A 137 -11.23 -2.55 9.48
CA ILE A 137 -11.01 -1.42 10.40
C ILE A 137 -10.58 -0.22 9.56
N GLU A 138 -11.34 0.87 9.63
CA GLU A 138 -10.95 2.14 9.01
C GLU A 138 -9.98 2.88 9.95
N LEU A 139 -8.71 2.98 9.55
CA LEU A 139 -7.66 3.62 10.36
C LEU A 139 -7.54 5.12 10.11
N PHE A 140 -7.73 5.54 8.86
CA PHE A 140 -7.69 6.93 8.46
C PHE A 140 -8.96 7.26 7.71
N SER A 141 -9.53 8.43 7.99
CA SER A 141 -10.67 8.98 7.27
C SER A 141 -10.40 10.44 6.89
N TRP A 142 -10.78 10.82 5.67
CA TRP A 142 -10.73 12.21 5.23
C TRP A 142 -11.98 12.96 5.67
N GLN A 143 -11.79 14.11 6.31
CA GLN A 143 -12.84 15.00 6.78
C GLN A 143 -13.05 16.13 5.76
N PRO A 144 -14.14 16.10 4.96
CA PRO A 144 -14.32 17.03 3.85
C PRO A 144 -14.47 18.50 4.28
N ALA A 145 -14.98 18.75 5.49
CA ALA A 145 -15.21 20.08 6.01
C ALA A 145 -13.90 20.84 6.30
N GLU A 146 -12.89 20.12 6.79
CA GLU A 146 -11.60 20.68 7.21
C GLU A 146 -10.48 20.41 6.18
N ASP A 147 -10.75 19.56 5.19
CA ASP A 147 -9.75 19.02 4.26
C ASP A 147 -8.56 18.38 4.99
N ALA A 148 -8.86 17.63 6.04
CA ALA A 148 -7.88 17.01 6.93
C ALA A 148 -8.11 15.50 7.04
N HIS A 149 -7.05 14.77 7.39
CA HIS A 149 -7.15 13.33 7.70
C HIS A 149 -7.19 13.13 9.20
N GLU A 150 -8.15 12.35 9.66
CA GLU A 150 -8.24 11.90 11.04
C GLU A 150 -7.62 10.50 11.16
N PHE A 151 -6.68 10.33 12.10
CA PHE A 151 -6.13 9.02 12.44
C PHE A 151 -6.88 8.42 13.62
N ARG A 152 -7.54 7.28 13.38
CA ARG A 152 -8.29 6.49 14.38
C ARG A 152 -7.61 5.17 14.71
N GLY A 153 -6.43 4.92 14.16
CA GLY A 153 -5.70 3.65 14.27
C GLY A 153 -4.94 3.44 15.58
N GLU A 154 -4.80 4.47 16.42
CA GLU A 154 -4.14 4.33 17.72
C GLU A 154 -4.98 3.47 18.67
N GLY A 155 -4.41 2.35 19.14
CA GLY A 155 -5.12 1.39 19.98
C GLY A 155 -6.08 0.46 19.22
N SER A 156 -6.18 0.59 17.89
CA SER A 156 -7.18 -0.13 17.08
C SER A 156 -6.60 -0.84 15.84
N SER A 157 -5.38 -0.50 15.42
CA SER A 157 -4.72 -1.13 14.28
C SER A 157 -4.28 -2.56 14.60
N HIS A 158 -4.91 -3.53 13.95
CA HIS A 158 -4.56 -4.94 14.04
C HIS A 158 -3.20 -5.21 13.39
N LEU A 159 -2.88 -4.57 12.25
CA LEU A 159 -1.59 -4.78 11.60
C LEU A 159 -0.43 -4.26 12.46
N LEU A 160 -0.56 -3.09 13.08
CA LEU A 160 0.50 -2.57 13.94
C LEU A 160 0.65 -3.40 15.22
N GLU A 161 -0.45 -3.69 15.91
CA GLU A 161 -0.38 -4.31 17.25
C GLU A 161 -0.24 -5.83 17.24
N ASN A 162 -0.94 -6.52 16.32
CA ASN A 162 -0.99 -7.98 16.32
C ASN A 162 -0.10 -8.63 15.28
N ARG A 163 0.38 -7.88 14.28
CA ARG A 163 1.31 -8.40 13.26
C ARG A 163 2.70 -7.80 13.44
N ILE A 164 2.86 -6.50 13.25
CA ILE A 164 4.17 -5.85 13.20
C ILE A 164 4.84 -5.84 14.58
N ALA A 165 4.11 -5.49 15.65
CA ALA A 165 4.68 -5.50 17.00
C ALA A 165 5.10 -6.92 17.43
N VAL A 166 4.31 -7.94 17.09
CA VAL A 166 4.64 -9.35 17.33
C VAL A 166 5.89 -9.77 16.54
N MET A 167 5.96 -9.43 15.25
CA MET A 167 7.14 -9.69 14.41
C MET A 167 8.41 -9.01 14.93
N LYS A 168 8.27 -7.83 15.55
CA LYS A 168 9.36 -7.09 16.21
C LYS A 168 9.69 -7.62 17.62
N GLY A 169 8.94 -8.60 18.13
CA GLY A 169 9.14 -9.14 19.49
C GLY A 169 8.76 -8.15 20.61
N LEU A 170 7.89 -7.18 20.35
CA LEU A 170 7.46 -6.21 21.34
C LEU A 170 6.39 -6.82 22.27
N PRO A 171 6.57 -6.77 23.61
CA PRO A 171 5.54 -7.18 24.54
C PRO A 171 4.35 -6.22 24.52
N ARG A 172 3.17 -6.70 24.96
CA ARG A 172 1.95 -5.89 24.99
C ARG A 172 2.08 -4.59 25.81
N SER A 173 2.92 -4.58 26.84
CA SER A 173 3.22 -3.38 27.64
C SER A 173 3.87 -2.25 26.83
N ASP A 174 4.53 -2.61 25.73
CA ASP A 174 5.39 -1.74 24.96
C ASP A 174 4.78 -1.40 23.58
N LEU A 175 3.49 -1.73 23.36
CA LEU A 175 2.81 -1.45 22.09
C LEU A 175 2.89 0.03 21.70
N ARG A 176 2.92 0.96 22.66
CA ARG A 176 3.12 2.39 22.38
C ARG A 176 4.37 2.69 21.56
N LYS A 177 5.42 1.84 21.60
CA LYS A 177 6.62 2.01 20.78
C LYS A 177 6.33 1.89 19.28
N ILE A 178 5.33 1.11 18.86
CA ILE A 178 4.99 1.00 17.44
C ILE A 178 4.40 2.30 16.90
N TYR A 179 3.55 2.94 17.70
CA TYR A 179 2.96 4.23 17.37
C TYR A 179 3.99 5.35 17.43
N TRP A 180 4.92 5.28 18.37
CA TRP A 180 6.06 6.18 18.39
C TRP A 180 6.94 6.05 17.13
N GLU A 181 7.22 4.83 16.66
CA GLU A 181 7.94 4.63 15.40
C GLU A 181 7.15 5.15 14.17
N LEU A 182 5.82 5.00 14.18
CA LEU A 182 4.94 5.57 13.16
C LEU A 182 5.06 7.10 13.12
N GLU A 183 4.98 7.76 14.28
CA GLU A 183 5.11 9.22 14.41
C GLU A 183 6.51 9.70 14.01
N LEU A 184 7.56 8.95 14.37
CA LEU A 184 8.92 9.23 13.96
C LEU A 184 9.07 9.23 12.43
N ARG A 185 8.46 8.25 11.76
CA ARG A 185 8.45 8.17 10.29
C ARG A 185 7.61 9.28 9.66
N ALA A 186 6.48 9.65 10.26
CA ALA A 186 5.67 10.77 9.81
C ALA A 186 6.45 12.08 9.89
N SER A 187 7.10 12.34 11.04
CA SER A 187 7.96 13.49 11.26
C SER A 187 9.10 13.56 10.24
N PHE A 188 9.76 12.43 9.96
CA PHE A 188 10.77 12.33 8.91
C PHE A 188 10.25 12.77 7.53
N LEU A 189 9.08 12.29 7.11
CA LEU A 189 8.50 12.70 5.82
C LEU A 189 8.09 14.18 5.82
N SER A 190 7.55 14.69 6.93
CA SER A 190 7.22 16.11 7.09
C SER A 190 8.45 17.00 6.94
N ARG A 191 9.61 16.60 7.48
CA ARG A 191 10.87 17.34 7.27
C ARG A 191 11.27 17.41 5.80
N LEU A 192 11.12 16.32 5.04
CA LEU A 192 11.42 16.36 3.60
C LEU A 192 10.53 17.38 2.88
N VAL A 193 9.26 17.48 3.25
CA VAL A 193 8.32 18.47 2.70
C VAL A 193 8.71 19.89 3.09
N GLU A 194 9.06 20.15 4.35
CA GLU A 194 9.53 21.45 4.85
C GLU A 194 10.77 21.94 4.09
N HIS A 195 11.70 21.03 3.80
CA HIS A 195 12.90 21.29 3.01
C HIS A 195 12.68 21.26 1.49
N ARG A 196 11.43 21.08 1.04
CA ARG A 196 11.01 21.06 -0.37
C ARG A 196 11.69 19.97 -1.21
N VAL A 197 11.97 18.82 -0.60
CA VAL A 197 12.51 17.64 -1.27
C VAL A 197 11.37 16.88 -1.94
N PHE A 198 11.06 17.26 -3.19
CA PHE A 198 9.96 16.67 -3.97
C PHE A 198 10.42 15.84 -5.17
N ASP A 199 11.70 15.89 -5.53
CA ASP A 199 12.24 15.04 -6.59
C ASP A 199 12.22 13.57 -6.15
N TYR A 200 11.70 12.72 -7.03
CA TYR A 200 11.51 11.30 -6.75
C TYR A 200 12.82 10.59 -6.34
N ASN A 201 13.94 10.89 -7.02
CA ASN A 201 15.21 10.24 -6.75
C ASN A 201 15.83 10.75 -5.44
N LEU A 202 15.68 12.04 -5.13
CA LEU A 202 16.14 12.59 -3.85
C LEU A 202 15.36 12.01 -2.66
N VAL A 203 14.04 11.89 -2.79
CA VAL A 203 13.20 11.22 -1.77
C VAL A 203 13.64 9.77 -1.60
N TRP A 204 13.78 9.02 -2.70
CA TRP A 204 14.24 7.63 -2.65
C TRP A 204 15.61 7.48 -1.98
N LYS A 205 16.58 8.32 -2.36
CA LYS A 205 17.93 8.33 -1.78
C LYS A 205 17.88 8.51 -0.27
N THR A 206 17.07 9.45 0.20
CA THR A 206 16.90 9.72 1.63
C THR A 206 16.23 8.55 2.36
N ILE A 207 15.21 7.95 1.76
CA ILE A 207 14.55 6.75 2.32
C ILE A 207 15.55 5.59 2.42
N LYS A 208 16.39 5.38 1.40
CA LYS A 208 17.44 4.34 1.41
C LYS A 208 18.45 4.56 2.54
N GLN A 209 18.85 5.80 2.79
CA GLN A 209 19.71 6.13 3.93
C GLN A 209 19.02 5.90 5.27
N ALA A 210 17.78 6.34 5.43
CA ALA A 210 16.98 6.10 6.63
C ALA A 210 16.73 4.60 6.89
N TYR A 211 16.64 3.78 5.83
CA TYR A 211 16.56 2.33 5.93
C TYR A 211 17.86 1.71 6.47
N ASN A 212 19.02 2.21 6.03
CA ASN A 212 20.33 1.67 6.41
C ASN A 212 20.79 2.13 7.80
N LEU A 213 20.58 3.41 8.13
CA LEU A 213 21.07 4.05 9.37
C LEU A 213 20.01 4.09 10.47
N GLY A 214 18.74 3.94 10.11
CA GLY A 214 17.59 4.18 10.98
C GLY A 214 16.99 5.58 10.78
N VAL A 215 15.67 5.67 10.94
CA VAL A 215 14.92 6.91 10.72
C VAL A 215 15.30 8.00 11.73
N GLY A 216 15.48 7.64 13.01
CA GLY A 216 15.83 8.59 14.07
C GLY A 216 17.15 9.32 13.84
N PRO A 217 18.26 8.61 13.56
CA PRO A 217 19.53 9.24 13.21
C PRO A 217 19.43 10.17 11.99
N VAL A 218 18.79 9.74 10.90
CA VAL A 218 18.67 10.56 9.68
C VAL A 218 17.77 11.77 9.92
N LEU A 219 16.69 11.63 10.69
CA LEU A 219 15.86 12.76 11.09
C LEU A 219 16.68 13.79 11.88
N LYS A 220 17.51 13.34 12.83
CA LYS A 220 18.37 14.22 13.62
C LYS A 220 19.36 15.00 12.74
N GLN A 221 19.96 14.35 11.74
CA GLN A 221 20.83 15.02 10.77
C GLN A 221 20.11 16.15 10.04
N ILE A 222 18.87 15.92 9.58
CA ILE A 222 18.05 16.94 8.92
C ILE A 222 17.76 18.10 9.87
N GLU A 223 17.42 17.81 11.12
CA GLU A 223 17.16 18.83 12.15
C GLU A 223 18.41 19.64 12.53
N GLU A 224 19.59 19.06 12.42
CA GLU A 224 20.89 19.72 12.60
C GLU A 224 21.32 20.54 11.35
N GLY A 225 20.50 20.55 10.29
CA GLY A 225 20.73 21.31 9.07
C GLY A 225 21.53 20.56 8.01
N GLU A 226 21.86 19.29 8.23
CA GLU A 226 22.43 18.43 7.20
C GLU A 226 21.38 18.11 6.14
N LYS A 227 21.85 17.71 4.96
CA LYS A 227 21.00 17.37 3.82
C LYS A 227 21.34 15.98 3.31
N PRO A 228 20.78 14.92 3.91
CA PRO A 228 21.14 13.55 3.56
C PRO A 228 20.90 13.24 2.07
N TRP A 229 19.90 13.86 1.43
CA TRP A 229 19.67 13.76 -0.02
C TRP A 229 20.79 14.31 -0.91
N GLU A 230 21.66 15.19 -0.40
CA GLU A 230 22.80 15.76 -1.15
C GLU A 230 24.10 14.96 -0.94
N SER A 231 24.17 14.10 0.08
CA SER A 231 25.37 13.30 0.38
C SER A 231 25.55 12.19 -0.65
N ASP A 232 26.76 11.98 -1.20
CA ASP A 232 27.03 11.03 -2.29
C ASP A 232 26.54 9.60 -2.03
#